data_AF-A0A2C9KX38-F1
#
_entry.id   AF-A0A2C9KX38-F1
#
_cell.length_a   1.000
_cell.length_b   1.000
_cell.length_c   1.000
_cell.angle_alpha   90.00
_cell.angle_beta   90.00
_cell.angle_gamma   90.00
#
_symmetry.space_group_name_H-M   'P 1'
#
loop_
_entity.id
_entity.type
_entity.pdbx_description
1 polymer ?
#
loop_
_entity_poly.entity_id
_entity_poly.type
_entity_poly.pdbx_seq_one_letter_code
_entity_poly.pdbx_strand_id
1 'polypeptide(L)'
;MGIENNMTPPSADINRSVGAIQCRVLRSFEHSLYERRLNTYRGMEETFPAADYLARAGFYYAGIRDAVICFCCGGGLHSIAQNSDFCYLHAKYYPGCAYINLLLGASLMEFIQRNQAMEEASFNPSSIGARIYNHVEEDVNLIAPRLRCRNCQTRRTSLLFLPCGHLRFCLQCGIGVLICYVCKSRVSHFVSVLSSR
;
A
#
# COMPACT_ATOMS: atom_id res chain seq x y z
N MET A 1 -38.29 24.36 38.53
CA MET A 1 -37.37 25.22 37.74
C MET A 1 -36.01 25.04 38.38
N GLY A 2 -35.19 24.07 37.99
CA GLY A 2 -34.60 23.87 36.67
C GLY A 2 -33.11 24.14 36.83
N ILE A 3 -32.36 23.17 37.34
CA ILE A 3 -30.91 23.25 37.55
C ILE A 3 -30.28 22.84 36.21
N GLU A 4 -29.69 23.79 35.50
CA GLU A 4 -29.03 23.54 34.22
C GLU A 4 -27.68 22.85 34.46
N ASN A 5 -27.67 21.52 34.24
CA ASN A 5 -26.46 20.72 34.20
C ASN A 5 -25.69 21.04 32.92
N ASN A 6 -24.70 21.92 33.01
CA ASN A 6 -23.77 22.19 31.94
C ASN A 6 -22.69 21.08 31.88
N MET A 7 -23.07 19.93 31.31
CA MET A 7 -22.12 18.89 30.93
C MET A 7 -21.51 19.27 29.58
N THR A 8 -20.35 19.91 29.62
CA THR A 8 -19.46 19.96 28.45
C THR A 8 -19.03 18.54 28.11
N PRO A 9 -19.10 18.12 26.82
CA PRO A 9 -18.58 16.81 26.42
C PRO A 9 -17.07 16.78 26.67
N PRO A 10 -16.49 15.61 27.00
CA PRO A 10 -15.05 15.50 27.21
C PRO A 10 -14.35 15.93 25.92
N SER A 11 -13.51 16.96 26.03
CA SER A 11 -12.59 17.40 25.00
C SER A 11 -11.83 16.19 24.48
N ALA A 12 -12.05 15.83 23.21
CA ALA A 12 -11.28 14.80 22.54
C ALA A 12 -9.80 15.14 22.68
N ASP A 13 -9.01 14.27 23.29
CA ASP A 13 -7.57 14.43 23.44
C ASP A 13 -6.92 14.59 22.06
N ILE A 14 -6.47 15.81 21.75
CA ILE A 14 -5.90 16.23 20.45
C ILE A 14 -4.49 15.64 20.20
N ASN A 15 -3.92 14.90 21.16
CA ASN A 15 -2.56 14.38 21.08
C ASN A 15 -2.48 12.84 21.03
N ARG A 16 -3.26 12.19 20.16
CA ARG A 16 -2.95 10.79 19.78
C ARG A 16 -1.88 10.81 18.69
N SER A 17 -0.65 10.46 19.05
CA SER A 17 0.38 10.16 18.06
C SER A 17 0.02 8.89 17.28
N VAL A 18 0.16 8.94 15.95
CA VAL A 18 -0.03 7.76 15.09
C VAL A 18 0.98 6.69 15.50
N GLY A 19 0.49 5.49 15.78
CA GLY A 19 1.32 4.35 16.12
C GLY A 19 1.73 3.58 14.87
N ALA A 20 3.03 3.25 14.77
CA ALA A 20 3.60 2.44 13.70
C ALA A 20 4.12 1.11 14.25
N ILE A 21 3.68 0.00 13.66
CA ILE A 21 4.08 -1.36 14.04
C ILE A 21 4.67 -2.06 12.80
N GLN A 22 5.76 -2.81 12.95
CA GLN A 22 6.31 -3.59 11.83
C GLN A 22 5.94 -5.07 11.99
N CYS A 23 4.99 -5.55 11.18
CA CYS A 23 4.72 -6.98 11.11
C CYS A 23 5.67 -7.64 10.09
N ARG A 24 6.68 -8.38 10.58
CA ARG A 24 7.67 -9.06 9.71
C ARG A 24 7.15 -10.32 9.03
N VAL A 25 5.96 -10.80 9.43
CA VAL A 25 5.40 -12.10 9.02
C VAL A 25 4.39 -11.98 7.87
N LEU A 26 3.76 -10.81 7.69
CA LEU A 26 2.56 -10.65 6.84
C LEU A 26 2.83 -9.92 5.53
N ARG A 27 3.78 -10.40 4.71
CA ARG A 27 3.71 -10.10 3.27
C ARG A 27 2.53 -10.89 2.70
N SER A 28 1.36 -10.27 2.66
CA SER A 28 0.13 -10.95 2.26
C SER A 28 -0.06 -10.94 0.75
N PHE A 29 0.06 -12.12 0.14
CA PHE A 29 -0.25 -12.30 -1.28
C PHE A 29 -1.75 -12.13 -1.55
N GLU A 30 -2.61 -12.52 -0.60
CA GLU A 30 -4.06 -12.40 -0.68
C GLU A 30 -4.53 -10.94 -0.81
N HIS A 31 -3.84 -10.02 -0.12
CA HIS A 31 -4.14 -8.58 -0.11
C HIS A 31 -3.38 -7.77 -1.17
N SER A 32 -2.74 -8.44 -2.14
CA SER A 32 -2.04 -7.78 -3.24
C SER A 32 -2.97 -7.01 -4.18
N LEU A 33 -4.21 -7.48 -4.32
CA LEU A 33 -5.24 -6.82 -5.12
C LEU A 33 -5.95 -5.73 -4.32
N TYR A 34 -6.21 -4.59 -4.97
CA TYR A 34 -6.96 -3.47 -4.39
C TYR A 34 -8.30 -3.90 -3.80
N GLU A 35 -9.13 -4.61 -4.59
CA GLU A 35 -10.45 -5.09 -4.16
C GLU A 35 -10.38 -6.02 -2.94
N ARG A 36 -9.33 -6.82 -2.83
CA ARG A 36 -9.15 -7.71 -1.67
C ARG A 36 -8.89 -6.92 -0.40
N ARG A 37 -8.14 -5.81 -0.50
CA ARG A 37 -7.94 -4.89 0.63
C ARG A 37 -9.22 -4.15 0.98
N LEU A 38 -9.91 -3.59 0.00
CA LEU A 38 -11.14 -2.84 0.22
C LEU A 38 -12.20 -3.69 0.93
N ASN A 39 -12.35 -4.96 0.51
CA ASN A 39 -13.29 -5.90 1.12
C ASN A 39 -13.06 -6.16 2.61
N THR A 40 -11.85 -5.94 3.14
CA THR A 40 -11.57 -6.11 4.58
C THR A 40 -12.26 -5.06 5.46
N TYR A 41 -12.73 -3.97 4.87
CA TYR A 41 -13.42 -2.87 5.56
C TYR A 41 -14.95 -2.99 5.52
N ARG A 42 -15.51 -4.02 4.89
CA ARG A 42 -16.96 -4.18 4.74
C ARG A 42 -17.64 -4.28 6.11
N GLY A 43 -18.65 -3.44 6.35
CA GLY A 43 -19.36 -3.39 7.64
C GLY A 43 -18.63 -2.63 8.75
N MET A 44 -17.54 -1.93 8.41
CA MET A 44 -16.74 -1.14 9.34
C MET A 44 -16.73 0.36 8.95
N GLU A 45 -17.80 0.83 8.31
CA GLU A 45 -17.87 2.18 7.71
C GLU A 45 -17.72 3.29 8.75
N GLU A 46 -18.20 3.09 9.99
CA GLU A 46 -18.02 4.03 11.10
C GLU A 46 -16.57 4.12 11.58
N THR A 47 -15.85 3.00 11.55
CA THR A 47 -14.44 2.94 12.00
C THR A 47 -13.50 3.41 10.88
N PHE A 48 -13.83 3.12 9.63
CA PHE A 48 -13.00 3.39 8.46
C PHE A 48 -13.79 4.13 7.37
N PRO A 49 -14.19 5.40 7.60
CA PRO A 49 -14.89 6.20 6.58
C PRO A 49 -14.03 6.46 5.34
N ALA A 50 -12.71 6.28 5.44
CA ALA A 50 -11.73 6.46 4.35
C ALA A 50 -11.16 5.12 3.81
N ALA A 51 -11.95 4.04 3.83
CA ALA A 51 -11.53 2.69 3.42
C ALA A 51 -10.93 2.63 1.99
N ASP A 52 -11.50 3.37 1.03
CA ASP A 52 -10.98 3.47 -0.35
C ASP A 52 -9.54 3.98 -0.37
N TYR A 53 -9.27 5.11 0.30
CA TYR A 53 -7.93 5.71 0.36
C TYR A 53 -6.93 4.84 1.11
N LEU A 54 -7.35 4.16 2.20
CA LEU A 54 -6.53 3.18 2.90
C LEU A 54 -6.13 2.02 1.98
N ALA A 55 -7.10 1.44 1.28
CA ALA A 55 -6.88 0.37 0.32
C ALA A 55 -5.96 0.81 -0.81
N ARG A 56 -6.11 2.02 -1.36
CA ARG A 56 -5.20 2.58 -2.39
C ARG A 56 -3.79 2.83 -1.86
N ALA A 57 -3.63 3.27 -0.61
CA ALA A 57 -2.32 3.42 0.04
C ALA A 57 -1.66 2.07 0.39
N GLY A 58 -2.33 0.94 0.10
CA GLY A 58 -1.79 -0.41 0.24
C GLY A 58 -2.16 -1.07 1.58
N PHE A 59 -3.02 -0.45 2.38
CA PHE A 59 -3.45 -0.96 3.67
C PHE A 59 -4.72 -1.81 3.57
N TYR A 60 -4.82 -2.82 4.42
CA TYR A 60 -6.06 -3.58 4.67
C TYR A 60 -6.32 -3.64 6.17
N TYR A 61 -7.56 -3.87 6.57
CA TYR A 61 -7.92 -3.99 7.97
C TYR A 61 -7.29 -5.23 8.60
N ALA A 62 -6.60 -5.06 9.74
CA ALA A 62 -5.93 -6.15 10.44
C ALA A 62 -6.89 -7.05 11.24
N GLY A 63 -8.19 -6.73 11.30
CA GLY A 63 -9.18 -7.46 12.09
C GLY A 63 -9.22 -7.10 13.58
N ILE A 64 -8.42 -6.12 14.02
CA ILE A 64 -8.31 -5.73 15.43
C ILE A 64 -8.34 -4.20 15.54
N ARG A 65 -9.34 -3.67 16.27
CA ARG A 65 -9.54 -2.22 16.51
C ARG A 65 -9.54 -1.41 15.20
N ASP A 66 -8.77 -0.32 15.14
CA ASP A 66 -8.54 0.58 14.02
C ASP A 66 -7.21 0.29 13.29
N ALA A 67 -6.58 -0.85 13.58
CA ALA A 67 -5.27 -1.17 13.03
C ALA A 67 -5.37 -1.63 11.57
N VAL A 68 -4.49 -1.09 10.73
CA VAL A 68 -4.38 -1.43 9.31
C VAL A 68 -2.96 -1.88 8.97
N ILE A 69 -2.79 -2.80 8.03
CA ILE A 69 -1.48 -3.37 7.66
C ILE A 69 -1.26 -3.27 6.15
N CYS A 70 -0.06 -2.89 5.75
CA CYS A 70 0.32 -2.86 4.34
C CYS A 70 0.57 -4.27 3.81
N PHE A 71 -0.04 -4.64 2.70
CA PHE A 71 0.16 -5.95 2.06
C PHE A 71 1.62 -6.20 1.62
N CYS A 72 2.36 -5.14 1.29
CA CYS A 72 3.68 -5.22 0.67
C CYS A 72 4.81 -5.23 1.71
N CYS A 73 4.85 -4.26 2.62
CA CYS A 73 5.90 -4.16 3.62
C CYS A 73 5.54 -4.78 4.96
N GLY A 74 4.26 -5.09 5.22
CA GLY A 74 3.79 -5.54 6.53
C GLY A 74 3.82 -4.46 7.62
N GLY A 75 4.13 -3.21 7.27
CA GLY A 75 4.03 -2.07 8.17
C GLY A 75 2.56 -1.78 8.49
N GLY A 76 2.23 -1.51 9.75
CA GLY A 76 0.87 -1.28 10.22
C GLY A 76 0.72 0.01 11.01
N LEU A 77 -0.39 0.70 10.76
CA LEU A 77 -0.73 1.97 11.39
C LEU A 77 -1.96 1.79 12.28
N HIS A 78 -2.05 2.56 13.36
CA HIS A 78 -3.24 2.68 14.21
C HIS A 78 -3.30 4.08 14.84
N SER A 79 -4.44 4.40 15.47
CA SER A 79 -4.70 5.73 16.03
C SER A 79 -4.60 6.85 14.97
N ILE A 80 -5.04 6.56 13.75
CA ILE A 80 -4.92 7.46 12.59
C ILE A 80 -6.10 8.45 12.58
N ALA A 81 -5.84 9.72 12.30
CA ALA A 81 -6.90 10.70 12.11
C ALA A 81 -7.66 10.45 10.79
N GLN A 82 -8.96 10.71 10.78
CA GLN A 82 -9.82 10.44 9.61
C GLN A 82 -9.41 11.22 8.35
N ASN A 83 -8.75 12.37 8.52
CA ASN A 83 -8.30 13.26 7.45
C ASN A 83 -6.81 13.12 7.10
N SER A 84 -6.11 12.13 7.65
CA SER A 84 -4.69 11.90 7.34
C SER A 84 -4.48 11.45 5.88
N ASP A 85 -3.35 11.83 5.28
CA ASP A 85 -2.90 11.27 4.00
C ASP A 85 -2.19 9.93 4.25
N PHE A 86 -2.86 8.82 3.93
CA PHE A 86 -2.32 7.48 4.16
C PHE A 86 -1.07 7.16 3.33
N CYS A 87 -0.88 7.77 2.16
CA CYS A 87 0.35 7.60 1.37
C CYS A 87 1.52 8.33 2.01
N TYR A 88 1.30 9.55 2.51
CA TYR A 88 2.30 10.26 3.30
C TYR A 88 2.67 9.48 4.56
N LEU A 89 1.70 8.99 5.34
CA LEU A 89 1.96 8.19 6.53
C LEU A 89 2.74 6.92 6.19
N HIS A 90 2.36 6.23 5.12
CA HIS A 90 3.08 5.07 4.64
C HIS A 90 4.54 5.41 4.31
N ALA A 91 4.79 6.48 3.57
CA ALA A 91 6.14 6.92 3.20
C ALA A 91 6.96 7.39 4.42
N LYS A 92 6.33 8.09 5.37
CA LYS A 92 6.94 8.59 6.59
C LYS A 92 7.41 7.44 7.49
N TYR A 93 6.53 6.48 7.78
CA TYR A 93 6.80 5.42 8.75
C TYR A 93 7.48 4.19 8.12
N TYR A 94 7.26 3.92 6.83
CA TYR A 94 7.82 2.76 6.14
C TYR A 94 8.47 3.13 4.78
N PRO A 95 9.50 3.98 4.78
CA PRO A 95 10.14 4.46 3.55
C PRO A 95 10.78 3.36 2.70
N GLY A 96 11.04 2.17 3.25
CA GLY A 96 11.57 1.02 2.52
C GLY A 96 10.52 0.19 1.78
N CYS A 97 9.24 0.55 1.83
CA CYS A 97 8.19 -0.23 1.19
C CYS A 97 8.25 -0.11 -0.34
N ALA A 98 8.42 -1.23 -1.05
CA ALA A 98 8.51 -1.21 -2.52
C ALA A 98 7.23 -0.65 -3.18
N TYR A 99 6.05 -0.90 -2.58
CA TYR A 99 4.78 -0.39 -3.08
C TYR A 99 4.71 1.13 -3.00
N ILE A 100 4.98 1.73 -1.84
CA ILE A 100 4.87 3.19 -1.68
C ILE A 100 5.93 3.93 -2.50
N ASN A 101 7.13 3.37 -2.61
CA ASN A 101 8.19 3.90 -3.47
C ASN A 101 7.77 3.91 -4.94
N LEU A 102 7.11 2.85 -5.42
CA LEU A 102 6.59 2.79 -6.77
C LEU A 102 5.48 3.83 -7.00
N LEU A 103 4.60 4.00 -6.00
CA LEU A 103 3.45 4.87 -6.10
C LEU A 103 3.83 6.36 -6.10
N LEU A 104 4.78 6.75 -5.25
CA LEU A 104 5.18 8.16 -5.06
C LEU A 104 6.36 8.59 -5.94
N GLY A 105 7.23 7.65 -6.33
CA GLY A 105 8.46 7.94 -7.07
C GLY A 105 9.57 8.56 -6.22
N ALA A 106 10.80 8.53 -6.74
CA ALA A 106 12.01 8.87 -5.98
C ALA A 106 12.05 10.32 -5.48
N SER A 107 11.74 11.30 -6.33
CA SER A 107 11.84 12.72 -5.97
C SER A 107 10.91 13.12 -4.83
N LEU A 108 9.71 12.55 -4.80
CA LEU A 108 8.75 12.80 -3.73
C LEU A 108 9.12 12.05 -2.45
N MET A 109 9.57 10.80 -2.56
CA MET A 109 10.08 10.05 -1.42
C MET A 109 11.21 10.82 -0.73
N GLU A 110 12.17 11.34 -1.48
CA GLU A 110 13.26 12.18 -0.95
C GLU A 110 12.74 13.44 -0.26
N PHE A 111 11.75 14.13 -0.84
CA PHE A 111 11.13 15.29 -0.22
C PHE A 111 10.48 14.95 1.13
N ILE A 112 9.70 13.86 1.20
CA ILE A 112 9.03 13.43 2.43
C ILE A 112 10.07 13.06 3.49
N GLN A 113 11.13 12.34 3.12
CA GLN A 113 12.19 11.95 4.06
C GLN A 113 12.98 13.15 4.59
N ARG A 114 13.15 14.20 3.79
CA ARG A 114 13.86 15.41 4.21
C ARG A 114 13.02 16.27 5.16
N ASN A 115 11.70 16.19 5.06
CA ASN A 115 10.75 17.03 5.79
C ASN A 115 9.93 16.24 6.84
N GLN A 116 10.57 15.31 7.55
CA GLN A 116 9.91 14.45 8.56
C GLN A 116 9.29 15.22 9.75
N ALA A 117 9.73 16.46 9.99
CA ALA A 117 9.21 17.36 11.03
C ALA A 117 7.92 18.09 10.61
N MET A 118 7.46 17.95 9.36
CA MET A 118 6.16 18.50 8.97
C MET A 118 5.03 17.72 9.65
N GLU A 119 4.05 18.45 10.18
CA GLU A 119 2.84 17.88 10.75
C GLU A 119 1.93 17.32 9.65
N GLU A 120 1.25 16.22 9.93
CA GLU A 120 0.35 15.53 8.98
C GLU A 120 -0.70 16.46 8.38
N ALA A 121 -1.24 17.39 9.19
CA ALA A 121 -2.24 18.37 8.78
C ALA A 121 -1.69 19.51 7.90
N SER A 122 -0.37 19.75 7.95
CA SER A 122 0.31 20.78 7.15
C SER A 122 0.71 20.30 5.75
N PHE A 123 0.73 18.99 5.56
CA PHE A 123 0.99 18.41 4.25
C PHE A 123 -0.27 18.59 3.40
N ASN A 124 -0.19 19.41 2.34
CA ASN A 124 -1.31 19.62 1.42
C ASN A 124 -1.27 18.58 0.28
N PRO A 125 -2.12 17.54 0.30
CA PRO A 125 -2.08 16.42 -0.64
C PRO A 125 -2.73 16.71 -1.99
N SER A 126 -3.32 17.90 -2.16
CA SER A 126 -4.12 18.28 -3.34
C SER A 126 -3.34 18.19 -4.67
N SER A 127 -2.02 17.94 -4.62
CA SER A 127 -1.14 17.78 -5.77
C SER A 127 -0.58 16.37 -5.99
N ILE A 128 -0.74 15.42 -5.06
CA ILE A 128 -0.06 14.10 -5.16
C ILE A 128 -1.04 12.96 -4.93
N GLY A 129 -1.69 12.90 -3.76
CA GLY A 129 -2.70 11.89 -3.46
C GLY A 129 -3.82 11.96 -4.48
N ALA A 130 -4.45 13.14 -4.64
CA ALA A 130 -5.53 13.33 -5.60
C ALA A 130 -5.14 12.99 -7.06
N ARG A 131 -3.91 13.29 -7.51
CA ARG A 131 -3.44 12.95 -8.87
C ARG A 131 -3.19 11.46 -9.03
N ILE A 132 -2.61 10.81 -8.03
CA ILE A 132 -2.39 9.35 -8.05
C ILE A 132 -3.73 8.62 -7.98
N TYR A 133 -4.66 9.06 -7.12
CA TYR A 133 -5.94 8.40 -6.87
C TYR A 133 -6.96 8.59 -8.00
N ASN A 134 -6.97 9.74 -8.69
CA ASN A 134 -7.88 10.01 -9.81
C ASN A 134 -7.44 9.37 -11.15
N HIS A 135 -6.20 8.87 -11.26
CA HIS A 135 -5.72 8.18 -12.48
C HIS A 135 -5.79 6.64 -12.40
N VAL A 136 -6.16 6.04 -11.26
CA VAL A 136 -6.16 4.56 -11.14
C VAL A 136 -7.31 3.89 -11.91
N GLU A 137 -8.43 4.57 -12.16
CA GLU A 137 -9.55 3.97 -12.91
C GLU A 137 -9.31 3.93 -14.43
N GLU A 138 -8.53 4.86 -14.98
CA GLU A 138 -8.22 4.89 -16.42
C GLU A 138 -6.97 4.05 -16.77
N ASP A 139 -6.04 3.85 -15.82
CA ASP A 139 -4.71 3.30 -16.11
C ASP A 139 -4.49 1.81 -15.78
N VAL A 140 -5.46 1.06 -15.24
CA VAL A 140 -5.29 -0.41 -15.10
C VAL A 140 -5.09 -1.07 -16.47
N ASN A 141 -5.75 -0.53 -17.51
CA ASN A 141 -5.60 -0.98 -18.88
C ASN A 141 -4.37 -0.39 -19.60
N LEU A 142 -3.77 0.70 -19.11
CA LEU A 142 -2.54 1.29 -19.68
C LEU A 142 -1.25 0.76 -19.04
N ILE A 143 -1.28 0.31 -17.78
CA ILE A 143 -0.11 -0.22 -17.05
C ILE A 143 0.06 -1.74 -17.27
N ALA A 144 -1.04 -2.49 -17.40
CA ALA A 144 -1.05 -3.93 -17.67
C ALA A 144 -0.45 -4.43 -19.02
N PRO A 145 -0.35 -3.67 -20.13
CA PRO A 145 0.02 -4.27 -21.42
C PRO A 145 1.52 -4.42 -21.71
N ARG A 146 2.44 -3.86 -20.90
CA ARG A 146 3.86 -3.71 -21.33
C ARG A 146 4.92 -4.41 -20.48
N LEU A 147 4.57 -5.32 -19.59
CA LEU A 147 5.58 -6.21 -19.01
C LEU A 147 6.01 -7.26 -20.05
N ARG A 148 7.03 -6.91 -20.85
CA ARG A 148 7.76 -7.85 -21.70
C ARG A 148 8.86 -8.52 -20.90
N CYS A 149 9.13 -9.78 -21.23
CA CYS A 149 10.20 -10.56 -20.64
C CYS A 149 11.53 -9.81 -20.78
N ARG A 150 12.24 -9.55 -19.68
CA ARG A 150 13.50 -8.79 -19.73
C ARG A 150 14.60 -9.49 -20.52
N ASN A 151 14.54 -10.82 -20.62
CA ASN A 151 15.53 -11.60 -21.34
C ASN A 151 15.33 -11.55 -22.85
N CYS A 152 14.15 -11.94 -23.34
CA CYS A 152 13.92 -11.99 -24.79
C CYS A 152 13.30 -10.73 -25.38
N GLN A 153 12.68 -9.88 -24.55
CA GLN A 153 11.97 -8.64 -24.95
C GLN A 153 10.85 -8.81 -25.99
N THR A 154 10.62 -10.02 -26.48
CA THR A 154 9.59 -10.37 -27.47
C THR A 154 8.30 -10.80 -26.81
N ARG A 155 8.38 -11.70 -25.82
CA ARG A 155 7.22 -12.32 -25.15
C ARG A 155 6.77 -11.53 -23.92
N ARG A 156 5.48 -11.64 -23.58
CA ARG A 156 4.93 -11.11 -22.33
C ARG A 156 5.50 -11.87 -21.12
N THR A 157 5.61 -11.19 -19.99
CA THR A 157 5.96 -11.83 -18.72
C THR A 157 4.84 -12.78 -18.30
N SER A 158 5.19 -13.99 -17.87
CA SER A 158 4.23 -15.02 -17.47
C SER A 158 4.73 -15.89 -16.32
N LEU A 159 5.87 -15.57 -15.71
CA LEU A 159 6.41 -16.29 -14.55
C LEU A 159 6.59 -15.37 -13.34
N LEU A 160 5.88 -15.70 -12.27
CA LEU A 160 6.06 -15.14 -10.94
C LEU A 160 7.06 -16.00 -10.17
N PHE A 161 8.17 -15.41 -9.71
CA PHE A 161 9.18 -16.13 -8.93
C PHE A 161 8.86 -16.08 -7.44
N LEU A 162 8.79 -17.24 -6.79
CA LEU A 162 8.56 -17.34 -5.35
C LEU A 162 9.88 -17.63 -4.60
N PRO A 163 10.06 -17.07 -3.39
CA PRO A 163 9.09 -16.26 -2.63
C PRO A 163 9.10 -14.75 -2.98
N CYS A 164 9.93 -14.29 -3.91
CA CYS A 164 10.18 -12.85 -4.07
C CYS A 164 9.09 -12.07 -4.81
N GLY A 165 8.16 -12.72 -5.50
CA GLY A 165 7.03 -12.11 -6.19
C GLY A 165 7.40 -11.32 -7.45
N HIS A 166 8.61 -11.45 -7.99
CA HIS A 166 8.99 -10.70 -9.20
C HIS A 166 8.48 -11.37 -10.48
N LEU A 167 7.67 -10.63 -11.24
CA LEU A 167 7.10 -11.02 -12.55
C LEU A 167 7.81 -10.26 -13.67
N ARG A 168 8.93 -10.80 -14.17
CA ARG A 168 9.74 -10.14 -15.21
C ARG A 168 10.24 -11.07 -16.34
N PHE A 169 9.86 -12.34 -16.31
CA PHE A 169 10.21 -13.33 -17.34
C PHE A 169 8.99 -13.94 -18.01
N CYS A 170 9.14 -14.33 -19.27
CA CYS A 170 8.23 -15.29 -19.90
C CYS A 170 8.60 -16.72 -19.50
N LEU A 171 7.66 -17.65 -19.66
CA LEU A 171 7.83 -19.08 -19.36
C LEU A 171 9.16 -19.64 -19.90
N GLN A 172 9.43 -19.42 -21.19
CA GLN A 172 10.62 -19.97 -21.83
C GLN A 172 11.95 -19.40 -21.30
N CYS A 173 11.95 -18.16 -20.83
CA CYS A 173 13.19 -17.52 -20.36
C CYS A 173 13.39 -17.63 -18.85
N GLY A 174 12.33 -17.89 -18.08
CA GLY A 174 12.41 -17.96 -16.62
C GLY A 174 12.42 -19.37 -16.05
N ILE A 175 12.04 -20.39 -16.83
CA ILE A 175 12.13 -21.78 -16.39
C ILE A 175 13.62 -22.17 -16.27
N GLY A 176 14.05 -22.54 -15.06
CA GLY A 176 15.46 -22.80 -14.74
C GLY A 176 16.24 -21.65 -14.11
N VAL A 177 15.61 -20.47 -13.91
CA VAL A 177 16.24 -19.39 -13.14
C VAL A 177 16.15 -19.70 -11.64
N LEU A 178 17.30 -20.00 -11.02
CA LEU A 178 17.39 -20.32 -9.59
C LEU A 178 17.59 -19.10 -8.68
N ILE A 179 17.93 -17.95 -9.25
CA ILE A 179 18.16 -16.69 -8.53
C ILE A 179 17.45 -15.56 -9.27
N CYS A 180 16.58 -14.84 -8.57
CA CYS A 180 15.85 -13.71 -9.15
C CYS A 180 16.84 -12.58 -9.49
N TYR A 181 16.95 -12.17 -10.76
CA TYR A 181 17.89 -11.08 -11.09
C TYR A 181 17.49 -9.73 -10.52
N VAL A 182 16.21 -9.56 -10.14
CA VAL A 182 15.68 -8.28 -9.63
C VAL A 182 16.14 -8.06 -8.19
N CYS A 183 15.93 -9.04 -7.32
CA CYS A 183 16.19 -8.90 -5.89
C CYS A 183 17.24 -9.88 -5.33
N LYS A 184 17.86 -10.68 -6.20
CA LYS A 184 18.89 -11.67 -5.87
C LYS A 184 18.46 -12.79 -4.92
N SER A 185 17.17 -12.89 -4.58
CA SER A 185 16.63 -13.99 -3.79
C SER A 185 16.66 -15.31 -4.56
N ARG A 186 16.92 -16.40 -3.85
CA ARG A 186 16.82 -17.76 -4.38
C ARG A 186 15.36 -18.07 -4.75
N VAL A 187 15.15 -18.56 -5.97
CA VAL A 187 13.84 -18.96 -6.48
C VAL A 187 13.61 -20.41 -6.08
N SER A 188 12.56 -20.66 -5.29
CA SER A 188 12.19 -22.01 -4.88
C SER A 188 11.14 -22.61 -5.81
N HIS A 189 10.19 -21.79 -6.27
CA HIS A 189 9.10 -22.20 -7.15
C HIS A 189 8.79 -21.07 -8.13
N PHE A 190 8.12 -21.42 -9.22
CA PHE A 190 7.57 -20.47 -10.17
C PHE A 190 6.08 -20.74 -10.38
N VAL A 191 5.29 -19.68 -10.44
CA VAL A 191 3.87 -19.74 -10.78
C VAL A 191 3.68 -19.12 -12.14
N SER A 192 3.05 -19.86 -13.06
CA SER A 192 2.69 -19.29 -14.36
C SER A 192 1.44 -18.42 -14.22
N VAL A 193 1.57 -17.13 -14.51
CA VAL A 193 0.46 -16.18 -14.57
C VAL A 193 0.08 -16.00 -16.03
N LEU A 194 -0.74 -16.91 -16.54
CA LEU A 194 -1.33 -16.80 -17.87
C LEU A 194 -2.58 -15.92 -17.75
N SER A 195 -2.63 -14.81 -18.49
CA SER A 195 -3.90 -14.09 -18.69
C SER A 195 -4.80 -14.97 -19.54
N SER A 196 -5.89 -15.49 -18.97
CA SER A 196 -7.01 -16.05 -19.71
C SER A 196 -7.49 -15.00 -20.71
N ARG A 197 -7.60 -15.40 -21.99
CA ARG A 197 -8.08 -14.55 -23.08
C ARG A 197 -9.54 -14.18 -22.91
#